data_AF-A0A9X0CLA1-F1
#
_entry.id   AF-A0A9X0CLA1-F1
#
_cell.length_a   1.000
_cell.length_b   1.000
_cell.length_c   1.000
_cell.angle_alpha   90.00
_cell.angle_beta   90.00
_cell.angle_gamma   90.00
#
_symmetry.space_group_name_H-M   'P 1'
#
loop_
_entity.id
_entity.type
_entity.pdbx_description
1 polymer ?
#
loop_
_entity_poly.entity_id
_entity_poly.type
_entity_poly.pdbx_seq_one_letter_code
_entity_poly.pdbx_strand_id
1 'polypeptide(L)'
;MKETWLSLELASRTEALVWIETVLFAILNVVAFFGNLLTCYAVYRNHRLRTLSNMFVIALGVSDILMSTCCMPFSVVTLFRGQWVFGESFCRFHGFGALMFGMISLSTMGIIAVSRYFCVVKPEKYIVLFTKQRTLMYIGFVWFAAMVGSVPPFFFKNGGFEFQPGKAMCFVHI
;
A
#
# COMPACT_ATOMS: atom_id res chain seq x y z
N MET A 1 -27.73 -2.72 -6.98
CA MET A 1 -27.83 -3.61 -8.17
C MET A 1 -26.44 -4.00 -8.68
N LYS A 2 -25.58 -3.08 -9.15
CA LYS A 2 -24.21 -3.41 -9.62
C LYS A 2 -23.32 -4.12 -8.56
N GLU A 3 -23.27 -3.58 -7.35
CA GLU A 3 -22.55 -4.20 -6.20
C GLU A 3 -22.99 -5.64 -5.94
N THR A 4 -24.31 -5.88 -6.02
CA THR A 4 -24.92 -7.19 -5.79
C THR A 4 -24.52 -8.18 -6.89
N TRP A 5 -24.50 -7.76 -8.16
CA TRP A 5 -24.03 -8.60 -9.27
C TRP A 5 -22.55 -8.97 -9.12
N LEU A 6 -21.69 -8.00 -8.79
CA LEU A 6 -20.26 -8.24 -8.58
C LEU A 6 -20.00 -9.20 -7.40
N SER A 7 -20.75 -9.09 -6.31
CA SER A 7 -20.66 -10.03 -5.20
C SER A 7 -21.10 -11.44 -5.61
N LEU A 8 -22.10 -11.56 -6.49
CA LEU A 8 -22.56 -12.83 -7.02
C LEU A 8 -21.52 -13.44 -7.96
N GLU A 9 -20.91 -12.63 -8.82
CA GLU A 9 -19.82 -13.05 -9.71
C GLU A 9 -18.62 -13.54 -8.89
N LEU A 10 -18.22 -12.81 -7.85
CA LEU A 10 -17.10 -13.20 -6.97
C LEU A 10 -17.39 -14.54 -6.24
N ALA A 11 -18.63 -14.77 -5.84
CA ALA A 11 -19.07 -16.00 -5.20
C ALA A 11 -19.29 -17.17 -6.19
N SER A 12 -19.63 -16.87 -7.45
CA SER A 12 -19.93 -17.86 -8.50
C SER A 12 -18.73 -18.21 -9.39
N ARG A 13 -17.52 -17.75 -9.05
CA ARG A 13 -16.30 -18.08 -9.80
C ARG A 13 -16.07 -19.60 -9.82
N THR A 14 -15.61 -20.11 -10.96
CA THR A 14 -15.19 -21.52 -11.08
C THR A 14 -14.06 -21.82 -10.10
N GLU A 15 -14.06 -23.03 -9.52
CA GLU A 15 -13.01 -23.49 -8.61
C GLU A 15 -11.59 -23.24 -9.16
N ALA A 16 -11.37 -23.53 -10.44
CA ALA A 16 -10.08 -23.28 -11.09
C ALA A 16 -9.65 -21.79 -11.02
N LEU A 17 -10.60 -20.87 -11.22
CA LEU A 17 -10.31 -19.43 -11.17
C LEU A 17 -10.00 -18.98 -9.74
N VAL A 18 -10.76 -19.48 -8.75
CA VAL A 18 -10.51 -19.21 -7.32
C VAL A 18 -9.11 -19.65 -6.93
N TRP A 19 -8.70 -20.86 -7.30
CA TRP A 19 -7.35 -21.37 -7.02
C TRP A 19 -6.28 -20.54 -7.72
N ILE A 20 -6.43 -20.23 -9.00
CA ILE A 20 -5.46 -19.43 -9.77
C ILE A 20 -5.30 -18.05 -9.14
N GLU A 21 -6.38 -17.31 -8.92
CA GLU A 21 -6.34 -15.94 -8.37
C GLU A 21 -5.76 -15.93 -6.95
N THR A 22 -6.21 -16.85 -6.09
CA THR A 22 -5.74 -16.93 -4.69
C THR A 22 -4.26 -17.27 -4.62
N VAL A 23 -3.79 -18.24 -5.41
CA VAL A 23 -2.38 -18.65 -5.43
C VAL A 23 -1.50 -17.53 -5.99
N LEU A 24 -1.89 -16.90 -7.09
CA LEU A 24 -1.15 -15.78 -7.65
C LEU A 24 -1.05 -14.61 -6.66
N PHE A 25 -2.17 -14.24 -6.02
CA PHE A 25 -2.18 -13.14 -5.05
C PHE A 25 -1.36 -13.47 -3.79
N ALA A 26 -1.38 -14.73 -3.35
CA ALA A 26 -0.54 -15.20 -2.25
C ALA A 26 0.96 -15.16 -2.60
N ILE A 27 1.34 -15.58 -3.81
CA ILE A 27 2.73 -15.49 -4.29
C ILE A 27 3.17 -14.02 -4.36
N LEU A 28 2.35 -13.14 -4.92
CA LEU A 28 2.62 -11.70 -4.97
C LEU A 28 2.83 -11.13 -3.57
N ASN A 29 2.01 -11.52 -2.59
CA ASN A 29 2.15 -11.07 -1.22
C ASN A 29 3.48 -11.52 -0.59
N VAL A 30 3.84 -12.80 -0.77
CA VAL A 30 5.11 -13.36 -0.27
C VAL A 30 6.30 -12.64 -0.91
N VAL A 31 6.29 -12.47 -2.23
CA VAL A 31 7.35 -11.78 -2.97
C VAL A 31 7.44 -10.31 -2.54
N ALA A 32 6.32 -9.62 -2.36
CA ALA A 32 6.29 -8.24 -1.90
C ALA A 32 6.88 -8.11 -0.49
N PHE A 33 6.52 -9.00 0.43
CA PHE A 33 7.04 -8.98 1.80
C PHE A 33 8.56 -9.23 1.82
N PHE A 34 9.02 -10.34 1.25
CA PHE A 34 10.45 -10.70 1.27
C PHE A 34 11.30 -9.77 0.42
N GLY A 35 10.79 -9.32 -0.73
CA GLY A 35 11.49 -8.38 -1.62
C GLY A 35 11.72 -7.02 -0.98
N ASN A 36 10.70 -6.46 -0.32
CA ASN A 36 10.84 -5.19 0.39
C ASN A 36 11.68 -5.33 1.68
N LEU A 37 11.57 -6.47 2.38
CA LEU A 37 12.41 -6.75 3.54
C LEU A 37 13.89 -6.83 3.15
N LEU A 38 14.20 -7.56 2.07
CA LEU A 38 15.55 -7.67 1.54
C LEU A 38 16.09 -6.31 1.10
N THR A 39 15.26 -5.49 0.47
CA THR A 39 15.63 -4.12 0.06
C THR A 39 15.99 -3.26 1.27
N CYS A 40 15.16 -3.27 2.32
CA CYS A 40 15.44 -2.55 3.56
C CYS A 40 16.73 -3.06 4.23
N TYR A 41 16.89 -4.39 4.29
CA TYR A 41 18.08 -5.04 4.85
C TYR A 41 19.36 -4.68 4.09
N ALA A 42 19.33 -4.67 2.75
CA ALA A 42 20.48 -4.35 1.92
C ALA A 42 20.98 -2.91 2.15
N VAL A 43 20.06 -1.94 2.23
CA VAL A 43 20.41 -0.53 2.51
C VAL A 43 20.89 -0.37 3.96
N TYR A 44 20.31 -1.10 4.91
CA TYR A 44 20.78 -1.10 6.29
C TYR A 44 22.20 -1.67 6.41
N ARG A 45 22.49 -2.80 5.76
CA ARG A 45 23.79 -3.48 5.85
C ARG A 45 24.92 -2.69 5.17
N ASN A 46 24.65 -2.09 4.02
CA ASN A 46 25.69 -1.40 3.25
C ASN A 46 25.67 0.12 3.50
N HIS A 47 26.66 0.61 4.25
CA HIS A 47 26.81 2.05 4.52
C HIS A 47 26.92 2.90 3.25
N ARG A 48 27.49 2.37 2.16
CA ARG A 48 27.59 3.10 0.88
C ARG A 48 26.23 3.33 0.21
N LEU A 49 25.25 2.48 0.52
CA LEU A 49 23.88 2.61 0.02
C LEU A 49 23.03 3.56 0.87
N ARG A 50 23.53 4.12 1.99
CA ARG A 50 22.76 5.05 2.84
C ARG A 50 22.73 6.47 2.28
N THR A 51 22.27 6.60 1.04
CA THR A 51 22.07 7.86 0.34
C THR A 51 20.66 8.40 0.57
N LEU A 52 20.45 9.69 0.30
CA LEU A 52 19.14 10.35 0.46
C LEU A 52 18.05 9.68 -0.38
N SER A 53 18.36 9.30 -1.62
CA SER A 53 17.40 8.58 -2.46
C SER A 53 17.03 7.22 -1.89
N ASN A 54 17.98 6.51 -1.28
CA ASN A 54 17.73 5.19 -0.71
C ASN A 54 16.99 5.27 0.64
N MET A 55 16.95 6.43 1.30
CA MET A 55 16.06 6.65 2.44
C MET A 55 14.58 6.63 2.03
N PHE A 56 14.24 7.21 0.88
CA PHE A 56 12.87 7.09 0.34
C PHE A 56 12.55 5.65 -0.06
N VAL A 57 13.52 4.90 -0.59
CA VAL A 57 13.35 3.47 -0.88
C VAL A 57 13.08 2.67 0.39
N ILE A 58 13.75 2.97 1.50
CA ILE A 58 13.42 2.34 2.80
C ILE A 58 12.00 2.72 3.22
N ALA A 59 11.62 4.00 3.14
CA ALA A 59 10.27 4.43 3.52
C ALA A 59 9.18 3.73 2.69
N LEU A 60 9.41 3.56 1.39
CA LEU A 60 8.58 2.80 0.46
C LEU A 60 8.50 1.32 0.87
N GLY A 61 9.65 0.69 1.12
CA GLY A 61 9.71 -0.70 1.55
C GLY A 61 8.99 -0.94 2.88
N VAL A 62 9.07 -0.01 3.83
CA VAL A 62 8.32 -0.08 5.08
C VAL A 62 6.81 -0.01 4.83
N SER A 63 6.32 0.88 3.96
CA SER A 63 4.88 0.91 3.64
C SER A 63 4.40 -0.37 2.96
N ASP A 64 5.20 -0.96 2.07
CA ASP A 64 4.83 -2.19 1.36
C ASP A 64 4.89 -3.42 2.28
N ILE A 65 5.84 -3.47 3.23
CA ILE A 65 5.89 -4.50 4.28
C ILE A 65 4.63 -4.42 5.15
N LEU A 66 4.21 -3.22 5.55
CA LEU A 66 2.98 -3.04 6.34
C LEU A 66 1.73 -3.43 5.52
N MET A 67 1.67 -3.09 4.24
CA MET A 67 0.58 -3.52 3.35
C MET A 67 0.51 -5.04 3.21
N SER A 68 1.65 -5.70 2.96
CA SER A 68 1.75 -7.15 2.77
C SER A 68 1.48 -7.97 4.03
N THR A 69 1.68 -7.38 5.21
CA THR A 69 1.40 -8.02 6.50
C THR A 69 -0.01 -7.73 7.02
N CYS A 70 -0.47 -6.47 6.92
CA CYS A 70 -1.73 -6.05 7.54
C CYS A 70 -2.95 -6.10 6.60
N CYS A 71 -2.77 -6.06 5.28
CA CYS A 71 -3.89 -5.93 4.33
C CYS A 71 -3.99 -7.11 3.37
N MET A 72 -2.92 -7.43 2.66
CA MET A 72 -2.94 -8.45 1.61
C MET A 72 -3.35 -9.86 2.07
N PRO A 73 -2.95 -10.38 3.26
CA PRO A 73 -3.34 -11.73 3.69
C PRO A 73 -4.86 -11.87 3.84
N PHE A 74 -5.54 -10.83 4.31
CA PHE A 74 -7.00 -10.82 4.47
C PHE A 74 -7.71 -10.75 3.11
N SER A 75 -7.12 -10.04 2.14
CA SER A 75 -7.60 -10.08 0.75
C SER A 75 -7.43 -11.46 0.11
N VAL A 76 -6.33 -12.18 0.38
CA VAL A 76 -6.14 -13.58 -0.07
C VAL A 76 -7.23 -14.48 0.49
N VAL A 77 -7.54 -14.38 1.79
CA VAL A 77 -8.62 -15.17 2.40
C VAL A 77 -9.98 -14.81 1.78
N THR A 78 -10.21 -13.53 1.48
CA THR A 78 -11.44 -13.06 0.84
C THR A 78 -11.58 -13.59 -0.59
N LEU A 79 -10.49 -13.62 -1.35
CA LEU A 79 -10.44 -14.25 -2.68
C LEU A 79 -10.76 -15.73 -2.60
N PHE A 80 -10.20 -16.45 -1.63
CA PHE A 80 -10.45 -17.87 -1.44
C PHE A 80 -11.90 -18.17 -1.03
N ARG A 81 -12.47 -17.35 -0.13
CA ARG A 81 -13.85 -17.53 0.37
C ARG A 81 -14.92 -16.96 -0.55
N GLY A 82 -14.55 -16.12 -1.51
CA GLY A 82 -15.47 -15.40 -2.40
C GLY A 82 -16.30 -14.31 -1.73
N GLN A 83 -16.03 -14.01 -0.44
CA GLN A 83 -16.77 -13.02 0.34
C GLN A 83 -15.92 -12.53 1.52
N TRP A 84 -16.22 -11.34 2.02
CA TRP A 84 -15.58 -10.79 3.20
C TRP A 84 -16.18 -11.37 4.50
N VAL A 85 -15.38 -12.14 5.24
CA VAL A 85 -15.84 -12.89 6.43
C VAL A 85 -15.41 -12.28 7.78
N PHE A 86 -14.61 -11.21 7.76
CA PHE A 86 -14.00 -10.65 8.98
C PHE A 86 -14.86 -9.59 9.70
N GLY A 87 -16.08 -9.36 9.21
CA GLY A 87 -17.00 -8.37 9.76
C GLY A 87 -16.69 -6.93 9.31
N GLU A 88 -17.65 -6.03 9.58
CA GLU A 88 -17.64 -4.66 9.09
C GLU A 88 -16.59 -3.79 9.80
N SER A 89 -16.41 -3.92 11.11
CA SER A 89 -15.41 -3.16 11.85
C SER A 89 -13.99 -3.44 11.33
N PHE A 90 -13.67 -4.71 11.08
CA PHE A 90 -12.38 -5.09 10.50
C PHE A 90 -12.24 -4.62 9.05
N CYS A 91 -13.34 -4.60 8.28
CA CYS A 91 -13.36 -4.02 6.92
C CYS A 91 -12.95 -2.55 6.93
N ARG A 92 -13.44 -1.77 7.91
CA ARG A 92 -13.07 -0.36 8.05
C ARG A 92 -11.59 -0.17 8.39
N PHE A 93 -11.04 -0.98 9.29
CA PHE A 93 -9.61 -0.95 9.60
C PHE A 93 -8.74 -1.39 8.42
N HIS A 94 -9.16 -2.45 7.72
CA HIS A 94 -8.49 -2.95 6.51
C HIS A 94 -8.47 -1.90 5.40
N GLY A 95 -9.62 -1.31 5.09
CA GLY A 95 -9.74 -0.26 4.09
C GLY A 95 -8.94 0.99 4.45
N PHE A 96 -8.96 1.39 5.73
CA PHE A 96 -8.11 2.47 6.24
C PHE A 96 -6.63 2.20 6.00
N GLY A 97 -6.14 1.02 6.41
CA GLY A 97 -4.74 0.63 6.23
C GLY A 97 -4.36 0.57 4.75
N ALA A 98 -5.21 -0.06 3.92
CA ALA A 98 -4.97 -0.18 2.49
C ALA A 98 -4.91 1.18 1.78
N LEU A 99 -5.78 2.11 2.14
CA LEU A 99 -5.74 3.47 1.61
C LEU A 99 -4.50 4.23 2.11
N MET A 100 -4.20 4.16 3.40
CA MET A 100 -3.08 4.86 4.02
C MET A 100 -1.74 4.39 3.43
N PHE A 101 -1.45 3.09 3.45
CA PHE A 101 -0.19 2.56 2.93
C PHE A 101 -0.05 2.74 1.42
N GLY A 102 -1.17 2.63 0.68
CA GLY A 102 -1.20 2.93 -0.76
C GLY A 102 -0.86 4.40 -1.05
N MET A 103 -1.43 5.34 -0.29
CA MET A 103 -1.12 6.76 -0.39
C MET A 103 0.34 7.08 -0.04
N ILE A 104 0.88 6.43 0.99
CA ILE A 104 2.31 6.57 1.37
C ILE A 104 3.20 6.09 0.23
N SER A 105 2.93 4.89 -0.31
CA SER A 105 3.72 4.28 -1.38
C SER A 105 3.71 5.16 -2.65
N LEU A 106 2.52 5.56 -3.11
CA LEU A 106 2.36 6.44 -4.29
C LEU A 106 3.06 7.79 -4.11
N SER A 107 2.86 8.45 -2.97
CA SER A 107 3.47 9.75 -2.69
C SER A 107 5.00 9.64 -2.60
N THR A 108 5.51 8.56 -1.99
CA THR A 108 6.94 8.30 -1.89
C THR A 108 7.55 8.04 -3.27
N MET A 109 6.89 7.26 -4.13
CA MET A 109 7.31 7.07 -5.53
C MET A 109 7.38 8.39 -6.29
N GLY A 110 6.39 9.27 -6.10
CA GLY A 110 6.39 10.62 -6.67
C GLY A 110 7.60 11.44 -6.22
N ILE A 111 7.92 11.44 -4.92
CA ILE A 111 9.10 12.14 -4.39
C ILE A 111 10.40 11.53 -4.91
N ILE A 112 10.48 10.20 -5.04
CA ILE A 112 11.64 9.52 -5.65
C ILE A 112 11.84 10.01 -7.09
N ALA A 113 10.78 10.07 -7.89
CA ALA A 113 10.84 10.56 -9.26
C ALA A 113 11.35 12.01 -9.33
N VAL A 114 10.82 12.89 -8.47
CA VAL A 114 11.27 14.28 -8.36
C VAL A 114 12.73 14.36 -7.91
N SER A 115 13.12 13.58 -6.91
CA SER A 115 14.50 13.50 -6.42
C SER A 115 15.47 13.09 -7.52
N ARG A 116 15.13 12.08 -8.32
CA ARG A 116 15.93 11.63 -9.48
C ARG A 116 16.03 12.70 -10.56
N TYR A 117 14.93 13.39 -10.86
CA TYR A 117 14.93 14.50 -11.81
C TYR A 117 15.92 15.60 -11.40
N PHE A 118 15.83 16.09 -10.16
CA PHE A 118 16.76 17.13 -9.68
C PHE A 118 18.20 16.64 -9.62
N CYS A 119 18.43 15.38 -9.22
CA CYS A 119 19.77 14.79 -9.18
C CYS A 119 20.46 14.79 -10.55
N VAL A 120 19.72 14.53 -11.63
CA VAL A 120 20.27 14.43 -13.00
C VAL A 120 20.27 15.76 -13.73
N VAL A 121 19.16 16.51 -13.66
CA VAL A 121 18.93 17.69 -14.51
C VAL A 121 19.42 18.99 -13.86
N LYS A 122 19.36 19.10 -12.52
CA LYS A 122 19.66 20.34 -11.77
C LYS A 122 20.44 20.03 -10.48
N PRO A 123 21.69 19.55 -10.59
CA PRO A 123 22.47 19.09 -9.44
C PRO A 123 22.71 20.19 -8.39
N GLU A 124 22.86 21.46 -8.79
CA GLU A 124 23.01 22.57 -7.84
C GLU A 124 21.78 22.72 -6.92
N LYS A 125 20.57 22.51 -7.47
CA LYS A 125 19.33 22.55 -6.69
C LYS A 125 19.16 21.29 -5.85
N TYR A 126 19.62 20.13 -6.34
CA TYR A 126 19.51 18.86 -5.63
C TYR A 126 20.16 18.91 -4.25
N ILE A 127 21.39 19.43 -4.15
CA ILE A 127 22.16 19.48 -2.89
C ILE A 127 21.47 20.37 -1.84
N VAL A 128 20.76 21.41 -2.27
CA VAL A 128 20.03 22.33 -1.38
C VAL A 128 18.65 21.77 -1.00
N LEU A 129 17.92 21.19 -1.96
CA LEU A 129 16.57 20.67 -1.76
C LEU A 129 16.55 19.36 -0.98
N PHE A 130 17.46 18.45 -1.30
CA PHE A 130 17.55 17.13 -0.69
C PHE A 130 18.72 17.11 0.30
N THR A 131 18.41 17.31 1.57
CA THR A 131 19.32 17.10 2.70
C THR A 131 18.72 16.04 3.63
N LYS A 132 19.53 15.41 4.49
CA LYS A 132 19.05 14.34 5.38
C LYS A 132 17.86 14.78 6.24
N GLN A 133 17.92 15.99 6.79
CA GLN A 133 16.84 16.56 7.61
C GLN A 133 15.57 16.80 6.78
N ARG A 134 15.69 17.36 5.58
CA ARG A 134 14.55 17.58 4.67
C ARG A 134 13.95 16.27 4.17
N THR A 135 14.77 15.28 3.84
CA THR A 135 14.32 13.94 3.46
C THR A 135 13.50 13.29 4.58
N LEU A 136 13.96 13.35 5.83
CA LEU A 136 13.19 12.86 6.97
C LEU A 136 11.88 13.64 7.16
N MET A 137 11.91 14.96 6.97
CA MET A 137 10.71 15.80 7.02
C MET A 137 9.71 15.44 5.91
N TYR A 138 10.17 15.20 4.69
CA TYR A 138 9.32 14.75 3.58
C TYR A 138 8.68 13.40 3.85
N ILE A 139 9.43 12.43 4.37
CA ILE A 139 8.89 11.13 4.78
C ILE A 139 7.83 11.33 5.87
N GLY A 140 8.15 12.07 6.94
CA GLY A 140 7.19 12.35 8.02
C GLY A 140 5.93 13.05 7.52
N PHE A 141 6.08 14.02 6.62
CA PHE A 141 4.96 14.72 6.00
C PHE A 141 4.09 13.77 5.16
N VAL A 142 4.67 12.90 4.35
CA VAL A 142 3.91 11.92 3.56
C VAL A 142 3.11 10.99 4.46
N TRP A 143 3.72 10.48 5.52
CA TRP A 143 3.04 9.60 6.48
C TRP A 143 1.89 10.31 7.18
N PHE A 144 2.12 11.54 7.63
CA PHE A 144 1.10 12.36 8.27
C PHE A 144 -0.04 12.71 7.30
N ALA A 145 0.29 13.16 6.08
CA ALA A 145 -0.69 13.51 5.07
C ALA A 145 -1.54 12.30 4.63
N ALA A 146 -0.92 11.12 4.50
CA ALA A 146 -1.65 9.89 4.22
C ALA A 146 -2.58 9.51 5.36
N MET A 147 -2.11 9.59 6.62
CA MET A 147 -2.95 9.34 7.78
C MET A 147 -4.15 10.30 7.82
N VAL A 148 -3.91 11.60 7.71
CA VAL A 148 -4.96 12.62 7.70
C VAL A 148 -5.90 12.44 6.51
N GLY A 149 -5.40 12.08 5.33
CA GLY A 149 -6.22 11.85 4.13
C GLY A 149 -7.08 10.58 4.21
N SER A 150 -6.64 9.55 4.94
CA SER A 150 -7.37 8.29 5.10
C SER A 150 -8.35 8.29 6.29
N VAL A 151 -8.26 9.27 7.20
CA VAL A 151 -9.14 9.39 8.36
C VAL A 151 -10.60 9.77 8.03
N PRO A 152 -10.92 10.73 7.13
CA PRO A 152 -12.30 11.16 6.91
C PRO A 152 -13.25 10.02 6.54
N PRO A 153 -12.88 9.09 5.61
CA PRO A 153 -13.70 7.91 5.35
C PRO A 153 -13.99 7.07 6.60
N PHE A 154 -13.08 7.00 7.57
CA PHE A 154 -13.28 6.20 8.78
C PHE A 154 -14.46 6.68 9.65
N PHE A 155 -14.73 7.99 9.66
CA PHE A 155 -15.76 8.61 10.51
C PHE A 155 -17.12 8.82 9.82
N PHE A 156 -17.23 8.53 8.51
CA PHE A 156 -18.51 8.66 7.83
C PHE A 156 -19.50 7.59 8.34
N LYS A 157 -20.63 8.06 8.90
CA LYS A 157 -21.69 7.20 9.46
C LYS A 157 -22.36 6.30 8.41
N ASN A 158 -22.30 6.66 7.13
CA ASN A 158 -22.95 5.96 6.01
C ASN A 158 -21.94 5.57 4.93
N GLY A 159 -21.17 4.49 5.11
CA GLY A 159 -20.40 3.90 4.01
C GLY A 159 -19.01 4.49 3.77
N GLY A 160 -18.24 4.69 4.83
CA GLY A 160 -16.86 5.13 4.74
C GLY A 160 -15.94 4.16 3.99
N PHE A 161 -15.77 2.97 4.55
CA PHE A 161 -15.02 1.86 3.97
C PHE A 161 -15.95 0.66 3.87
N GLU A 162 -16.16 0.19 2.64
CA GLU A 162 -17.03 -0.94 2.36
C GLU A 162 -16.28 -2.01 1.56
N PHE A 163 -16.78 -3.24 1.67
CA PHE A 163 -16.24 -4.35 0.90
C PHE A 163 -16.58 -4.15 -0.57
N GLN A 164 -15.54 -4.07 -1.40
CA GLN A 164 -15.67 -3.90 -2.84
C GLN A 164 -15.42 -5.25 -3.51
N PRO A 165 -16.47 -5.99 -3.92
CA PRO A 165 -16.33 -7.36 -4.43
C PRO A 165 -15.45 -7.42 -5.68
N GLY A 166 -15.52 -6.42 -6.57
CA GLY A 166 -14.66 -6.35 -7.76
C GLY A 166 -13.16 -6.18 -7.47
N LYS A 167 -12.78 -5.83 -6.23
CA LYS A 167 -11.37 -5.71 -5.80
C LYS A 167 -10.97 -6.73 -4.74
N ALA A 168 -11.92 -7.55 -4.26
CA ALA A 168 -11.75 -8.49 -3.15
C ALA A 168 -11.07 -7.86 -1.90
N MET A 169 -11.36 -6.59 -1.63
CA MET A 169 -10.80 -5.83 -0.51
C MET A 169 -11.78 -4.76 -0.03
N CYS A 170 -11.57 -4.27 1.18
CA CYS A 170 -12.29 -3.11 1.68
C CYS A 170 -11.64 -1.83 1.17
N PHE A 171 -12.46 -0.90 0.67
CA PHE A 171 -11.98 0.36 0.11
C PHE A 171 -13.01 1.48 0.32
N VAL A 172 -12.59 2.73 0.07
CA VAL A 172 -13.50 3.87 0.18
C VAL A 172 -14.65 3.73 -0.83
N HIS A 173 -15.88 3.87 -0.34
CA HIS A 173 -17.05 3.99 -1.21
C HIS A 173 -17.13 5.45 -1.67
N ILE A 174 -16.97 5.68 -2.98
CA ILE A 174 -17.17 6.99 -3.63
C ILE A 174 -18.56 7.01 -4.25
#